data_AF-A0A2N4X9G1-F1
#
_entry.id   AF-A0A2N4X9G1-F1
#
_cell.length_a   1.000
_cell.length_b   1.000
_cell.length_c   1.000
_cell.angle_alpha   90.00
_cell.angle_beta   90.00
_cell.angle_gamma   90.00
#
_symmetry.space_group_name_H-M   'P 1'
#
loop_
_entity.id
_entity.type
_entity.pdbx_description
1 polymer ?
#
loop_
_entity_poly.entity_id
_entity_poly.type
_entity_poly.pdbx_seq_one_letter_code
_entity_poly.pdbx_strand_id
1 'polypeptide(L)'
;MRLNNKELYEFFREKGITFLYHANTVSTTMTYLEQRGLLSRGLVEKKGFYQTPQTSDNDDKVVGVWDDIFLDTTNLHGKFPRQNFYGPVLFCFNIEFLLKEDYEIWITKNNPWYWINTPNLSDNLKYFQNVSELRVKWEKYEQQKMMVTIRNTNQSILFDYLDYAYIDRPHIFENSEIFKNMRQILRNLLVEKGYYDKFKLQECKKESCYCHDNYLKLSNEELRRLFSAKKYLNYKNSLQKKDLI
;
A
#
# COMPACT_ATOMS: atom_id res chain seq x y z
N MET A 1 7.63 -21.17 0.49
CA MET A 1 9.03 -20.93 0.10
C MET A 1 9.52 -19.60 0.66
N ARG A 2 10.15 -19.65 1.85
CA ARG A 2 10.73 -18.49 2.52
C ARG A 2 12.11 -18.15 1.93
N LEU A 3 12.34 -16.88 1.59
CA LEU A 3 13.65 -16.39 1.17
C LEU A 3 14.54 -16.11 2.40
N ASN A 4 15.86 -16.18 2.22
CA ASN A 4 16.80 -15.75 3.25
C ASN A 4 16.81 -14.22 3.30
N ASN A 5 16.38 -13.64 4.43
CA ASN A 5 16.22 -12.18 4.53
C ASN A 5 17.54 -11.42 4.42
N LYS A 6 18.66 -11.99 4.91
CA LYS A 6 19.98 -11.35 4.82
C LYS A 6 20.48 -11.32 3.37
N GLU A 7 20.41 -12.46 2.68
CA GLU A 7 20.76 -12.50 1.25
C GLU A 7 19.87 -11.58 0.41
N LEU A 8 18.59 -11.48 0.78
CA LEU A 8 17.64 -10.60 0.10
C LEU A 8 17.97 -9.12 0.34
N TYR A 9 18.33 -8.75 1.57
CA TYR A 9 18.80 -7.42 1.91
C TYR A 9 20.04 -7.04 1.08
N GLU A 10 21.04 -7.92 1.03
CA GLU A 10 22.26 -7.72 0.23
C GLU A 10 21.92 -7.56 -1.25
N PHE A 11 21.05 -8.43 -1.79
CA PHE A 11 20.58 -8.34 -3.17
C PHE A 11 19.87 -7.00 -3.47
N PHE A 12 18.98 -6.53 -2.59
CA PHE A 12 18.31 -5.24 -2.76
C PHE A 12 19.30 -4.08 -2.73
N ARG A 13 20.29 -4.10 -1.83
CA ARG A 13 21.37 -3.10 -1.79
C ARG A 13 22.16 -3.07 -3.09
N GLU A 14 22.52 -4.23 -3.63
CA GLU A 14 23.22 -4.33 -4.92
C GLU A 14 22.40 -3.77 -6.09
N LYS A 15 21.07 -3.90 -6.04
CA LYS A 15 20.14 -3.32 -7.02
C LYS A 15 19.80 -1.85 -6.76
N GLY A 16 20.40 -1.22 -5.74
CA GLY A 16 20.11 0.17 -5.35
C GLY A 16 18.72 0.36 -4.73
N ILE A 17 18.07 -0.72 -4.31
CA ILE A 17 16.78 -0.68 -3.62
C ILE A 17 17.05 -0.44 -2.13
N THR A 18 16.67 0.73 -1.64
CA THR A 18 16.77 1.09 -0.21
C THR A 18 15.42 1.18 0.48
N PHE A 19 14.33 1.23 -0.30
CA PHE A 19 12.97 1.30 0.19
C PHE A 19 12.07 0.32 -0.55
N LEU A 20 11.08 -0.20 0.17
CA LEU A 20 9.92 -0.86 -0.40
C LEU A 20 8.68 0.03 -0.22
N TYR A 21 7.75 -0.07 -1.16
CA TYR A 21 6.66 0.88 -1.30
C TYR A 21 5.30 0.20 -1.11
N HIS A 22 4.36 0.90 -0.49
CA HIS A 22 3.02 0.36 -0.29
C HIS A 22 1.98 1.48 -0.42
N ALA A 23 1.17 1.41 -1.47
CA ALA A 23 0.19 2.43 -1.80
C ALA A 23 -1.20 2.09 -1.26
N ASN A 24 -1.91 3.11 -0.76
CA ASN A 24 -3.21 2.97 -0.13
C ASN A 24 -4.13 4.14 -0.40
N THR A 25 -5.43 3.86 -0.28
CA THR A 25 -6.45 4.89 -0.10
C THR A 25 -6.29 5.62 1.24
N VAL A 26 -6.85 6.82 1.33
CA VAL A 26 -6.83 7.62 2.56
C VAL A 26 -7.48 6.86 3.72
N SER A 27 -8.66 6.28 3.52
CA SER A 27 -9.34 5.59 4.63
C SER A 27 -8.59 4.36 5.14
N THR A 28 -7.94 3.57 4.27
CA THR A 28 -7.09 2.45 4.71
C THR A 28 -5.85 2.97 5.45
N THR A 29 -5.21 4.03 4.94
CA THR A 29 -4.06 4.70 5.58
C THR A 29 -4.37 5.09 7.02
N MET A 30 -5.57 5.63 7.28
CA MET A 30 -5.97 6.04 8.63
C MET A 30 -6.07 4.85 9.58
N THR A 31 -6.58 3.70 9.12
CA THR A 31 -6.56 2.47 9.92
C THR A 31 -5.13 2.05 10.25
N TYR A 32 -4.20 2.09 9.30
CA TYR A 32 -2.79 1.76 9.57
C TYR A 32 -2.12 2.74 10.55
N LEU A 33 -2.43 4.03 10.47
CA LEU A 33 -1.95 5.04 11.43
C LEU A 33 -2.46 4.78 12.84
N GLU A 34 -3.73 4.40 13.00
CA GLU A 34 -4.29 4.07 14.30
C GLU A 34 -3.70 2.79 14.89
N GLN A 35 -3.43 1.79 14.06
CA GLN A 35 -2.86 0.51 14.48
C GLN A 35 -1.33 0.52 14.48
N ARG A 36 -0.71 1.66 14.20
CA ARG A 36 0.75 1.87 14.16
C ARG A 36 1.47 0.82 13.33
N GLY A 37 0.93 0.48 12.16
CA GLY A 37 1.53 -0.51 11.26
C GLY A 37 0.64 -0.89 10.09
N LEU A 38 1.24 -1.57 9.10
CA LEU A 38 0.50 -2.26 8.05
C LEU A 38 -0.20 -3.48 8.61
N LEU A 39 -1.41 -3.75 8.12
CA LEU A 39 -2.18 -4.94 8.43
C LEU A 39 -2.54 -5.62 7.11
N SER A 40 -2.47 -6.95 7.07
CA SER A 40 -3.09 -7.71 5.99
C SER A 40 -4.59 -7.47 5.94
N ARG A 41 -5.18 -7.70 4.76
CA ARG A 41 -6.61 -7.52 4.58
C ARG A 41 -7.42 -8.47 5.47
N GLY A 42 -6.94 -9.70 5.67
CA GLY A 42 -7.53 -10.67 6.59
C GLY A 42 -7.45 -10.27 8.06
N LEU A 43 -6.35 -9.67 8.50
CA LEU A 43 -6.27 -9.14 9.85
C LEU A 43 -7.22 -7.96 10.07
N VAL A 44 -7.36 -7.06 9.09
CA VAL A 44 -8.35 -5.96 9.14
C VAL A 44 -9.76 -6.53 9.29
N GLU A 45 -10.14 -7.52 8.48
CA GLU A 45 -11.45 -8.19 8.56
C GLU A 45 -11.67 -8.85 9.92
N LYS A 46 -10.71 -9.66 10.39
CA LYS A 46 -10.77 -10.39 11.67
C LYS A 46 -10.93 -9.46 12.87
N LYS A 47 -10.33 -8.27 12.81
CA LYS A 47 -10.40 -7.27 13.89
C LYS A 47 -11.58 -6.31 13.76
N GLY A 48 -12.40 -6.43 12.71
CA GLY A 48 -13.51 -5.51 12.45
C GLY A 48 -13.05 -4.09 12.14
N PHE A 49 -11.82 -3.93 11.65
CA PHE A 49 -11.30 -2.63 11.25
C PHE A 49 -11.78 -2.25 9.85
N TYR A 50 -11.72 -0.95 9.55
CA TYR A 50 -12.07 -0.46 8.23
C TYR A 50 -10.90 -0.54 7.25
N GLN A 51 -11.15 -1.06 6.05
CA GLN A 51 -10.31 -0.85 4.86
C GLN A 51 -11.21 -0.54 3.67
N THR A 52 -10.67 0.19 2.69
CA THR A 52 -11.38 0.37 1.43
C THR A 52 -11.47 -0.97 0.70
N PRO A 53 -12.67 -1.38 0.25
CA PRO A 53 -12.84 -2.59 -0.56
C PRO A 53 -12.02 -2.52 -1.85
N GLN A 54 -11.46 -3.66 -2.27
CA GLN A 54 -10.77 -3.81 -3.54
C GLN A 54 -11.46 -4.88 -4.38
N THR A 55 -11.35 -4.76 -5.71
CA THR A 55 -11.95 -5.73 -6.64
C THR A 55 -11.34 -7.13 -6.50
N SER A 56 -10.10 -7.22 -5.99
CA SER A 56 -9.38 -8.49 -5.77
C SER A 56 -9.71 -9.20 -4.47
N ASP A 57 -10.55 -8.62 -3.59
CA ASP A 57 -10.70 -9.15 -2.23
C ASP A 57 -11.11 -10.63 -2.18
N ASN A 58 -12.03 -11.04 -3.05
CA ASN A 58 -12.46 -12.44 -3.14
C ASN A 58 -11.40 -13.31 -3.80
N ASP A 59 -10.71 -12.81 -4.83
CA ASP A 59 -9.68 -13.55 -5.55
C ASP A 59 -8.46 -13.81 -4.65
N ASP A 60 -8.09 -12.83 -3.83
CA ASP A 60 -6.99 -12.91 -2.87
C ASP A 60 -7.24 -13.99 -1.80
N LYS A 61 -8.51 -14.18 -1.38
CA LYS A 61 -8.93 -15.29 -0.52
C LYS A 61 -8.79 -16.65 -1.23
N VAL A 62 -9.24 -16.74 -2.48
CA VAL A 62 -9.18 -17.97 -3.28
C VAL A 62 -7.73 -18.41 -3.53
N VAL A 63 -6.84 -17.46 -3.84
CA VAL A 63 -5.44 -17.75 -4.17
C VAL A 63 -4.52 -17.81 -2.95
N GLY A 64 -5.07 -17.62 -1.74
CA GLY A 64 -4.38 -17.85 -0.47
C GLY A 64 -3.39 -16.76 -0.06
N VAL A 65 -3.71 -15.49 -0.38
CA VAL A 65 -2.87 -14.32 -0.04
C VAL A 65 -3.59 -13.25 0.80
N TRP A 66 -4.79 -13.57 1.30
CA TRP A 66 -5.60 -12.64 2.09
C TRP A 66 -4.92 -12.12 3.36
N ASP A 67 -4.09 -12.96 3.99
CA ASP A 67 -3.35 -12.64 5.21
C ASP A 67 -1.92 -12.12 4.94
N ASP A 68 -1.57 -11.89 3.67
CA ASP A 68 -0.27 -11.38 3.27
C ASP A 68 -0.24 -9.84 3.20
N ILE A 69 0.95 -9.26 3.28
CA ILE A 69 1.23 -7.84 3.00
C ILE A 69 2.15 -7.74 1.80
N PHE A 70 1.76 -6.92 0.81
CA PHE A 70 2.49 -6.74 -0.44
C PHE A 70 3.21 -5.40 -0.49
N LEU A 71 4.46 -5.41 -0.93
CA LEU A 71 5.28 -4.22 -1.13
C LEU A 71 5.90 -4.24 -2.52
N ASP A 72 5.96 -3.08 -3.17
CA ASP A 72 6.65 -2.90 -4.44
C ASP A 72 8.13 -2.58 -4.21
N THR A 73 9.01 -3.05 -5.08
CA THR A 73 10.44 -2.69 -5.04
C THR A 73 10.74 -1.33 -5.69
N THR A 74 9.72 -0.70 -6.29
CA THR A 74 9.87 0.57 -7.01
C THR A 74 8.68 1.48 -6.72
N ASN A 75 8.94 2.78 -6.58
CA ASN A 75 7.88 3.78 -6.56
C ASN A 75 7.17 3.80 -7.92
N LEU A 76 6.00 3.17 -8.01
CA LEU A 76 5.25 3.04 -9.25
C LEU A 76 4.77 4.39 -9.80
N HIS A 77 4.47 5.38 -8.96
CA HIS A 77 4.16 6.75 -9.39
C HIS A 77 5.42 7.39 -10.01
N GLY A 78 6.59 7.24 -9.39
CA GLY A 78 7.84 7.74 -9.97
C GLY A 78 8.20 7.08 -11.31
N LYS A 79 8.05 5.75 -11.40
CA LYS A 79 8.39 4.97 -12.60
C LYS A 79 7.40 5.15 -13.74
N PHE A 80 6.11 5.18 -13.42
CA PHE A 80 5.03 5.48 -14.35
C PHE A 80 4.42 6.78 -13.85
N PRO A 81 4.76 7.95 -14.45
CA PRO A 81 4.40 9.25 -13.91
C PRO A 81 2.90 9.51 -14.01
N ARG A 82 2.14 8.84 -13.15
CA ARG A 82 0.69 8.77 -13.06
C ARG A 82 0.32 8.27 -11.67
N GLN A 83 -0.95 8.42 -11.32
CA GLN A 83 -1.45 8.09 -10.00
C GLN A 83 -1.34 6.59 -9.73
N ASN A 84 -1.10 6.24 -8.47
CA ASN A 84 -1.18 4.85 -8.06
C ASN A 84 -2.65 4.41 -7.98
N PHE A 85 -2.96 3.27 -8.59
CA PHE A 85 -4.33 2.74 -8.64
C PHE A 85 -4.83 2.25 -7.27
N TYR A 86 -3.92 1.85 -6.39
CA TYR A 86 -4.24 1.41 -5.04
C TYR A 86 -4.55 2.58 -4.09
N GLY A 87 -4.01 3.76 -4.39
CA GLY A 87 -4.46 5.03 -3.83
C GLY A 87 -3.37 6.09 -3.68
N PRO A 88 -3.75 7.29 -3.22
CA PRO A 88 -2.92 8.47 -3.24
C PRO A 88 -1.87 8.54 -2.12
N VAL A 89 -1.89 7.62 -1.15
CA VAL A 89 -0.90 7.60 -0.07
C VAL A 89 0.11 6.49 -0.32
N LEU A 90 1.39 6.83 -0.45
CA LEU A 90 2.48 5.88 -0.67
C LEU A 90 3.39 5.85 0.55
N PHE A 91 3.45 4.72 1.26
CA PHE A 91 4.43 4.51 2.33
C PHE A 91 5.75 4.03 1.76
N CYS A 92 6.87 4.50 2.33
CA CYS A 92 8.22 4.11 1.97
C CYS A 92 8.90 3.50 3.20
N PHE A 93 9.11 2.19 3.16
CA PHE A 93 9.69 1.41 4.25
C PHE A 93 11.16 1.12 3.97
N ASN A 94 12.02 1.45 4.92
CA ASN A 94 13.44 1.14 4.82
C ASN A 94 13.64 -0.38 4.88
N ILE A 95 14.44 -0.94 3.96
CA ILE A 95 14.70 -2.38 3.88
C ILE A 95 15.45 -2.97 5.08
N GLU A 96 15.95 -2.16 6.02
CA GLU A 96 16.59 -2.62 7.27
C GLU A 96 15.72 -3.61 8.06
N PHE A 97 14.39 -3.62 7.89
CA PHE A 97 13.53 -4.61 8.54
C PHE A 97 13.91 -6.05 8.16
N LEU A 98 14.48 -6.28 6.97
CA LEU A 98 14.94 -7.60 6.54
C LEU A 98 16.05 -8.15 7.44
N LEU A 99 16.83 -7.30 8.11
CA LEU A 99 17.90 -7.72 9.01
C LEU A 99 17.44 -7.88 10.46
N LYS A 100 16.37 -7.18 10.85
CA LYS A 100 15.96 -7.03 12.25
C LYS A 100 14.71 -7.83 12.61
N GLU A 101 13.91 -8.19 11.62
CA GLU A 101 12.65 -8.89 11.81
C GLU A 101 12.72 -10.31 11.23
N ASP A 102 12.13 -11.28 11.94
CA ASP A 102 12.02 -12.67 11.48
C ASP A 102 10.80 -12.89 10.56
N TYR A 103 10.51 -11.91 9.71
CA TYR A 103 9.38 -12.01 8.78
C TYR A 103 9.60 -13.11 7.75
N GLU A 104 8.53 -13.82 7.41
CA GLU A 104 8.51 -14.78 6.32
C GLU A 104 8.34 -14.04 4.98
N ILE A 105 9.46 -13.79 4.30
CA ILE A 105 9.50 -13.03 3.05
C ILE A 105 9.50 -13.95 1.83
N TRP A 106 8.56 -13.70 0.91
CA TRP A 106 8.46 -14.33 -0.40
C TRP A 106 8.47 -13.24 -1.47
N ILE A 107 8.79 -13.58 -2.73
CA ILE A 107 8.68 -12.63 -3.85
C ILE A 107 7.91 -13.29 -4.98
N THR A 108 6.85 -12.62 -5.45
CA THR A 108 6.05 -13.11 -6.57
C THR A 108 6.76 -12.92 -7.90
N LYS A 109 6.54 -13.85 -8.83
CA LYS A 109 6.96 -13.74 -10.23
C LYS A 109 5.98 -12.92 -11.07
N ASN A 110 4.74 -12.77 -10.59
CA ASN A 110 3.70 -11.96 -11.22
C ASN A 110 2.68 -11.50 -10.15
N ASN A 111 1.81 -10.56 -10.50
CA ASN A 111 0.73 -10.10 -9.61
C ASN A 111 -0.25 -11.27 -9.30
N PRO A 112 -0.61 -11.52 -8.03
CA PRO A 112 -1.55 -12.57 -7.63
C PRO A 112 -2.89 -12.57 -8.36
N TRP A 113 -3.36 -11.40 -8.82
CA TRP A 113 -4.56 -11.24 -9.63
C TRP A 113 -4.58 -12.18 -10.85
N TYR A 114 -3.42 -12.52 -11.42
CA TYR A 114 -3.35 -13.41 -12.59
C TYR A 114 -3.47 -14.91 -12.25
N TRP A 115 -3.38 -15.29 -10.97
CA TRP A 115 -3.40 -16.70 -10.57
C TRP A 115 -4.80 -17.30 -10.54
N ILE A 116 -5.84 -16.46 -10.43
CA ILE A 116 -7.24 -16.92 -10.36
C ILE A 116 -7.66 -17.72 -11.61
N ASN A 117 -7.11 -17.35 -12.76
CA ASN A 117 -7.39 -18.00 -14.04
C ASN A 117 -6.52 -19.23 -14.31
N THR A 118 -5.67 -19.63 -13.35
CA THR A 118 -4.81 -20.81 -13.48
C THR A 118 -4.94 -21.69 -12.24
N PRO A 119 -5.99 -22.52 -12.19
CA PRO A 119 -6.20 -23.46 -11.08
C PRO A 119 -4.98 -24.33 -10.85
N ASN A 120 -4.65 -24.59 -9.59
CA ASN A 120 -3.51 -25.42 -9.18
C ASN A 120 -2.13 -24.91 -9.63
N LEU A 121 -2.00 -23.61 -9.93
CA LEU A 121 -0.69 -23.00 -10.17
C LEU A 121 0.21 -23.22 -8.94
N SER A 122 1.29 -23.97 -9.12
CA SER A 122 2.21 -24.35 -8.07
C SER A 122 3.05 -23.17 -7.59
N ASP A 123 3.49 -23.23 -6.33
CA ASP A 123 4.28 -22.15 -5.70
C ASP A 123 5.59 -21.85 -6.43
N ASN A 124 6.20 -22.84 -7.08
CA ASN A 124 7.40 -22.64 -7.89
C ASN A 124 7.16 -21.78 -9.15
N LEU A 125 5.93 -21.70 -9.63
CA LEU A 125 5.52 -20.82 -10.73
C LEU A 125 5.07 -19.45 -10.22
N LYS A 126 4.47 -19.40 -9.02
CA LYS A 126 4.03 -18.16 -8.37
C LYS A 126 5.18 -17.32 -7.81
N TYR A 127 6.17 -17.98 -7.21
CA TYR A 127 7.20 -17.32 -6.39
C TYR A 127 8.62 -17.71 -6.81
N PHE A 128 9.58 -16.83 -6.51
CA PHE A 128 11.00 -17.16 -6.55
C PHE A 128 11.36 -18.14 -5.42
N GLN A 129 12.19 -19.12 -5.75
CA GLN A 129 12.55 -20.24 -4.87
C GLN A 129 13.82 -19.99 -4.06
N ASN A 130 14.54 -18.90 -4.31
CA ASN A 130 15.69 -18.43 -3.51
C ASN A 130 16.20 -17.12 -4.11
N VAL A 131 17.09 -16.45 -3.37
CA VAL A 131 17.71 -15.20 -3.82
C VAL A 131 18.60 -15.42 -5.04
N SER A 132 19.24 -16.59 -5.19
CA SER A 132 20.02 -16.93 -6.39
C SER A 132 19.16 -16.99 -7.66
N GLU A 133 17.98 -17.62 -7.61
CA GLU A 133 17.03 -17.62 -8.74
C GLU A 133 16.58 -16.19 -9.05
N LEU A 134 16.19 -15.42 -8.02
CA LEU A 134 15.79 -14.03 -8.15
C LEU A 134 16.88 -13.21 -8.84
N ARG A 135 18.12 -13.34 -8.41
CA ARG A 135 19.29 -12.63 -8.95
C ARG A 135 19.50 -12.91 -10.44
N VAL A 136 19.40 -14.17 -10.85
CA VAL A 136 19.56 -14.58 -12.26
C VAL A 136 18.39 -14.11 -13.13
N LYS A 137 17.18 -14.06 -12.57
CA LYS A 137 15.96 -13.77 -13.32
C LYS A 137 15.44 -12.34 -13.16
N TRP A 138 16.07 -11.51 -12.33
CA TRP A 138 15.59 -10.18 -11.97
C TRP A 138 15.22 -9.32 -13.19
N GLU A 139 16.10 -9.26 -14.19
CA GLU A 139 15.88 -8.46 -15.42
C GLU A 139 14.93 -9.14 -16.43
N LYS A 140 14.52 -10.39 -16.18
CA LYS A 140 13.60 -11.14 -17.05
C LYS A 140 12.12 -10.91 -16.70
N TYR A 141 11.86 -10.32 -15.55
CA TYR A 141 10.52 -10.02 -15.07
C TYR A 141 10.33 -8.52 -14.97
N GLU A 142 9.12 -8.08 -15.29
CA GLU A 142 8.73 -6.70 -15.09
C GLU A 142 8.64 -6.41 -13.59
N GLN A 143 9.47 -5.49 -13.09
CA GLN A 143 9.53 -5.16 -11.67
C GLN A 143 8.17 -4.80 -11.06
N GLN A 144 7.30 -4.12 -11.79
CA GLN A 144 5.96 -3.75 -11.32
C GLN A 144 5.00 -4.94 -11.15
N LYS A 145 5.37 -6.12 -11.64
CA LYS A 145 4.63 -7.37 -11.45
C LYS A 145 5.21 -8.22 -10.32
N MET A 146 6.44 -7.95 -9.90
CA MET A 146 7.08 -8.63 -8.78
C MET A 146 6.75 -7.89 -7.49
N MET A 147 6.15 -8.59 -6.54
CA MET A 147 5.81 -8.04 -5.24
C MET A 147 6.60 -8.75 -4.15
N VAL A 148 7.19 -7.98 -3.23
CA VAL A 148 7.71 -8.50 -1.97
C VAL A 148 6.53 -8.78 -1.06
N THR A 149 6.42 -10.00 -0.57
CA THR A 149 5.29 -10.46 0.21
C THR A 149 5.75 -10.88 1.60
N ILE A 150 5.17 -10.27 2.63
CA ILE A 150 5.29 -10.74 4.00
C ILE A 150 4.11 -11.67 4.27
N ARG A 151 4.40 -12.96 4.48
CA ARG A 151 3.36 -13.99 4.54
C ARG A 151 2.62 -14.02 5.89
N ASN A 152 1.34 -14.36 5.84
CA ASN A 152 0.53 -14.80 6.99
C ASN A 152 0.66 -13.89 8.23
N THR A 153 0.57 -12.59 8.03
CA THR A 153 0.73 -11.60 9.09
C THR A 153 -0.47 -11.60 10.02
N ASN A 154 -0.22 -11.57 11.33
CA ASN A 154 -1.26 -11.64 12.38
C ASN A 154 -1.25 -10.44 13.34
N GLN A 155 -0.36 -9.46 13.10
CA GLN A 155 -0.20 -8.23 13.84
C GLN A 155 0.13 -7.06 12.90
N SER A 156 0.03 -5.83 13.39
CA SER A 156 0.50 -4.66 12.65
C SER A 156 2.02 -4.64 12.59
N ILE A 157 2.59 -4.33 11.42
CA ILE A 157 4.05 -4.38 11.20
C ILE A 157 4.60 -3.15 10.44
N LEU A 158 5.93 -3.07 10.36
CA LEU A 158 6.72 -2.16 9.51
C LEU A 158 6.73 -0.67 9.84
N PHE A 159 5.89 -0.13 10.73
CA PHE A 159 5.91 1.32 10.98
C PHE A 159 7.14 1.83 11.72
N ASP A 160 7.85 0.97 12.44
CA ASP A 160 9.18 1.29 12.98
C ASP A 160 10.21 1.51 11.86
N TYR A 161 9.93 1.01 10.66
CA TYR A 161 10.74 1.14 9.46
C TYR A 161 10.13 2.10 8.43
N LEU A 162 9.00 2.75 8.74
CA LEU A 162 8.42 3.80 7.90
C LEU A 162 9.35 5.01 7.96
N ASP A 163 10.01 5.32 6.85
CA ASP A 163 10.92 6.47 6.80
C ASP A 163 10.13 7.75 6.45
N TYR A 164 9.35 7.67 5.38
CA TYR A 164 8.43 8.73 4.98
C TYR A 164 7.24 8.17 4.18
N ALA A 165 6.24 9.01 3.98
CA ALA A 165 5.08 8.75 3.16
C ALA A 165 4.82 9.91 2.21
N TYR A 166 4.34 9.62 1.01
CA TYR A 166 3.86 10.61 0.07
C TYR A 166 2.34 10.64 0.01
N ILE A 167 1.77 11.82 -0.17
CA ILE A 167 0.35 12.01 -0.49
C ILE A 167 0.27 12.73 -1.83
N ASP A 168 -0.38 12.11 -2.82
CA ASP A 168 -0.64 12.71 -4.11
C ASP A 168 -1.40 14.03 -3.95
N ARG A 169 -0.91 15.09 -4.60
CA ARG A 169 -1.51 16.43 -4.61
C ARG A 169 -2.04 16.79 -6.00
N PRO A 170 -3.20 16.25 -6.43
CA PRO A 170 -3.80 16.66 -7.68
C PRO A 170 -4.40 18.07 -7.57
N HIS A 171 -3.80 19.03 -8.28
CA HIS A 171 -4.17 20.46 -8.26
C HIS A 171 -5.66 20.75 -8.50
N ILE A 172 -6.35 19.89 -9.23
CA ILE A 172 -7.77 20.03 -9.63
C ILE A 172 -8.75 20.01 -8.45
N PHE A 173 -8.35 19.45 -7.30
CA PHE A 173 -9.28 19.22 -6.20
C PHE A 173 -8.97 20.01 -4.94
N GLU A 174 -7.99 20.90 -4.94
CA GLU A 174 -7.64 21.66 -3.73
C GLU A 174 -8.83 22.43 -3.15
N ASN A 175 -9.77 22.84 -4.00
CA ASN A 175 -10.98 23.54 -3.57
C ASN A 175 -12.18 22.64 -3.30
N SER A 176 -12.10 21.34 -3.62
CA SER A 176 -13.20 20.40 -3.40
C SER A 176 -13.37 20.05 -1.92
N GLU A 177 -14.61 19.82 -1.53
CA GLU A 177 -14.96 19.47 -0.15
C GLU A 177 -14.33 18.14 0.31
N ILE A 178 -14.21 17.18 -0.62
CA ILE A 178 -13.58 15.87 -0.34
C ILE A 178 -12.13 16.06 0.10
N PHE A 179 -11.37 16.90 -0.60
CA PHE A 179 -9.95 17.11 -0.33
C PHE A 179 -9.71 18.01 0.88
N LYS A 180 -10.55 19.04 1.08
CA LYS A 180 -10.49 19.86 2.31
C LYS A 180 -10.70 18.99 3.55
N ASN A 181 -11.75 18.16 3.55
CA ASN A 181 -12.02 17.24 4.65
C ASN A 181 -10.92 16.20 4.82
N MET A 182 -10.46 15.57 3.74
CA MET A 182 -9.34 14.64 3.76
C MET A 182 -8.10 15.26 4.41
N ARG A 183 -7.68 16.45 3.94
CA ARG A 183 -6.47 17.12 4.45
C ARG A 183 -6.61 17.44 5.92
N GLN A 184 -7.75 17.99 6.35
CA GLN A 184 -7.97 18.35 7.75
C GLN A 184 -7.94 17.11 8.66
N ILE A 185 -8.68 16.07 8.31
CA ILE A 185 -8.82 14.88 9.16
C ILE A 185 -7.50 14.10 9.18
N LEU A 186 -6.87 13.88 8.02
CA LEU A 186 -5.58 13.18 7.95
C LEU A 186 -4.49 13.95 8.69
N ARG A 187 -4.40 15.28 8.53
CA ARG A 187 -3.45 16.12 9.28
C ARG A 187 -3.60 15.94 10.78
N ASN A 188 -4.83 16.03 11.30
CA ASN A 188 -5.09 15.88 12.73
C ASN A 188 -4.64 14.51 13.24
N LEU A 189 -4.98 13.44 12.50
CA LEU A 189 -4.56 12.08 12.86
C LEU A 189 -3.04 11.93 12.84
N LEU A 190 -2.36 12.49 11.84
CA LEU A 190 -0.90 12.45 11.75
C LEU A 190 -0.22 13.14 12.92
N VAL A 191 -0.74 14.29 13.36
CA VAL A 191 -0.24 14.99 14.55
C VAL A 191 -0.50 14.16 15.80
N GLU A 192 -1.72 13.67 15.99
CA GLU A 192 -2.11 12.87 17.15
C GLU A 192 -1.27 11.59 17.28
N LYS A 193 -0.96 10.94 16.17
CA LYS A 193 -0.20 9.68 16.14
C LYS A 193 1.32 9.87 16.01
N GLY A 194 1.81 11.11 15.91
CA GLY A 194 3.25 11.40 15.84
C GLY A 194 3.91 11.08 14.48
N TYR A 195 3.15 11.13 13.38
CA TYR A 195 3.65 10.84 12.03
C TYR A 195 3.68 12.07 11.11
N TYR A 196 3.30 13.25 11.60
CA TYR A 196 3.17 14.46 10.78
C TYR A 196 4.44 14.77 9.94
N ASP A 197 5.62 14.70 10.55
CA ASP A 197 6.89 15.03 9.86
C ASP A 197 7.34 13.96 8.84
N LYS A 198 6.76 12.75 8.89
CA LYS A 198 7.04 11.69 7.92
C LYS A 198 6.26 11.86 6.62
N PHE A 199 5.17 12.64 6.62
CA PHE A 199 4.29 12.76 5.46
C PHE A 199 4.62 13.98 4.61
N LYS A 200 4.81 13.75 3.32
CA LYS A 200 5.18 14.75 2.32
C LYS A 200 4.12 14.80 1.23
N LEU A 201 3.91 15.97 0.65
CA LEU A 201 3.07 16.10 -0.53
C LEU A 201 3.91 15.70 -1.76
N GLN A 202 3.37 14.81 -2.59
CA GLN A 202 3.95 14.47 -3.87
C GLN A 202 3.56 15.55 -4.89
N GLU A 203 4.55 16.34 -5.31
CA GLU A 203 4.36 17.32 -6.37
C GLU A 203 4.26 16.61 -7.72
N CYS A 204 3.09 16.70 -8.35
CA CYS A 204 2.86 16.21 -9.71
C CYS A 204 3.07 17.38 -10.68
N LYS A 205 4.25 17.50 -11.29
CA LYS A 205 4.46 18.51 -12.33
C LYS A 205 3.59 18.17 -13.54
N LYS A 206 2.62 19.03 -13.86
CA LYS A 206 1.57 18.84 -14.88
C LYS A 206 2.11 18.39 -16.25
N GLU A 207 3.26 18.89 -16.65
CA GLU A 207 3.90 18.60 -17.95
C GLU A 207 4.57 17.22 -18.01
N SER A 208 4.80 16.59 -16.86
CA SER A 208 5.55 15.34 -16.73
C SER A 208 4.78 14.23 -16.02
N CYS A 209 3.56 14.50 -15.54
CA CYS A 209 2.77 13.55 -14.76
C CYS A 209 1.29 13.58 -15.12
N TYR A 210 0.75 12.42 -15.48
CA TYR A 210 -0.64 12.22 -15.90
C TYR A 210 -1.64 12.18 -14.74
N CYS A 211 -1.19 12.30 -13.48
CA CYS A 211 -2.07 12.32 -12.30
C CYS A 211 -3.23 13.30 -12.47
N HIS A 212 -2.92 14.54 -12.86
CA HIS A 212 -3.90 15.60 -13.06
C HIS A 212 -5.03 15.15 -14.00
N ASP A 213 -4.68 14.73 -15.21
CA ASP A 213 -5.66 14.39 -16.24
C ASP A 213 -6.40 13.10 -15.93
N ASN A 214 -5.72 12.13 -15.31
CA ASN A 214 -6.34 10.86 -14.97
C ASN A 214 -7.36 11.03 -13.85
N TYR A 215 -7.05 11.84 -12.84
CA TYR A 215 -7.98 12.12 -11.77
C TYR A 215 -9.21 12.91 -12.24
N LEU A 216 -9.08 13.81 -13.23
CA LEU A 216 -10.22 14.50 -13.85
C LEU A 216 -11.20 13.55 -14.55
N LYS A 217 -10.70 12.40 -15.02
CA LYS A 217 -11.51 11.40 -15.72
C LYS A 217 -12.23 10.44 -14.76
N LEU A 218 -11.88 10.44 -13.47
CA LEU A 218 -12.52 9.57 -12.49
C LEU A 218 -13.91 10.06 -12.11
N SER A 219 -14.81 9.13 -11.83
CA SER A 219 -16.12 9.46 -11.27
C SER A 219 -15.98 10.03 -9.85
N ASN A 220 -17.00 10.76 -9.38
CA ASN A 220 -17.06 11.22 -8.00
C ASN A 220 -16.99 10.06 -6.98
N GLU A 221 -17.51 8.87 -7.34
CA GLU A 221 -17.42 7.68 -6.49
C GLU A 221 -15.98 7.21 -6.36
N GLU A 222 -15.25 7.10 -7.46
CA GLU A 222 -13.84 6.70 -7.43
C GLU A 222 -12.98 7.73 -6.69
N LEU A 223 -13.22 9.02 -6.88
CA LEU A 223 -12.54 10.06 -6.11
C LEU A 223 -12.81 9.94 -4.61
N ARG A 224 -14.06 9.63 -4.21
CA ARG A 224 -14.38 9.35 -2.81
C ARG A 224 -13.70 8.08 -2.31
N ARG A 225 -13.67 7.00 -3.10
CA ARG A 225 -12.99 5.75 -2.75
C ARG A 225 -11.51 6.01 -2.44
N LEU A 226 -10.85 6.84 -3.24
CA LEU A 226 -9.43 7.16 -3.10
C LEU A 226 -9.12 8.13 -1.95
N PHE A 227 -9.84 9.25 -1.90
CA PHE A 227 -9.48 10.40 -1.07
C PHE A 227 -10.36 10.62 0.16
N SER A 228 -11.56 10.04 0.25
CA SER A 228 -12.41 10.31 1.41
C SER A 228 -11.85 9.69 2.69
N ALA A 229 -12.02 10.41 3.79
CA ALA A 229 -11.87 9.89 5.16
C ALA A 229 -13.20 9.28 5.64
N LYS A 230 -13.79 8.38 4.84
CA LYS A 230 -15.15 7.83 5.03
C LYS A 230 -15.39 7.31 6.45
N LYS A 231 -14.37 6.67 7.02
CA LYS A 231 -14.36 6.18 8.41
C LYS A 231 -14.74 7.27 9.44
N TYR A 232 -14.22 8.48 9.25
CA TYR A 232 -14.40 9.60 10.18
C TYR A 232 -15.63 10.46 9.86
N LEU A 233 -16.06 10.50 8.60
CA LEU A 233 -17.32 11.15 8.22
C LEU A 233 -18.53 10.41 8.78
N ASN A 234 -18.50 9.07 8.79
CA ASN A 234 -19.54 8.26 9.43
C ASN A 234 -19.52 8.42 10.97
N TYR A 235 -18.35 8.61 11.57
CA TYR A 235 -18.22 8.82 13.02
C TYR A 235 -18.82 10.17 13.46
N LYS A 236 -18.55 11.28 12.74
CA LYS A 236 -19.19 12.58 13.00
C LYS A 236 -20.71 12.53 12.86
N ASN A 237 -21.22 11.85 11.83
CA ASN A 237 -22.67 11.66 11.64
C ASN A 237 -23.29 10.78 12.74
N SER A 238 -22.53 9.84 13.32
CA SER A 238 -22.99 9.02 14.44
C SER A 238 -22.99 9.75 15.78
N LEU A 239 -22.09 10.72 15.98
CA LEU A 239 -22.06 11.60 17.15
C LEU A 239 -23.18 12.65 17.08
N GLN A 240 -23.38 13.29 15.93
CA GLN A 240 -24.51 14.22 15.74
C GLN A 240 -25.89 13.56 15.88
N LYS A 241 -26.00 12.24 15.65
CA LYS A 241 -27.22 11.46 15.91
C LYS A 241 -27.38 11.01 17.36
N LYS A 242 -26.33 11.07 18.18
CA LYS A 242 -26.38 10.73 19.61
C LYS A 242 -26.74 11.92 20.50
N ASP A 243 -26.67 13.14 19.98
CA ASP A 243 -27.09 14.37 20.67
C ASP A 243 -28.56 14.76 20.38
N LEU A 244 -29.39 13.81 19.95
CA LEU A 244 -30.82 14.02 19.63
C LEU A 244 -31.76 13.00 20.32
N ILE A 245 -31.40 12.55 21.52
CA ILE A 245 -32.35 11.92 22.46
C ILE A 245 -32.28 12.69 23.78
#